data_AF-A0AA51XU07-F1
#
_entry.id   AF-A0AA51XU07-F1
#
_cell.length_a   1.000
_cell.length_b   1.000
_cell.length_c   1.000
_cell.angle_alpha   90.00
_cell.angle_beta   90.00
_cell.angle_gamma   90.00
#
_symmetry.space_group_name_H-M   'P 1'
#
loop_
_entity.id
_entity.type
_entity.pdbx_description
1 polymer ?
#
loop_
_entity_poly.entity_id
_entity_poly.type
_entity_poly.pdbx_seq_one_letter_code
_entity_poly.pdbx_strand_id
1 'polypeptide(L)'
;MNIIDVDKRLNMKMKIVISSDSYIFRWSKLHNLNMTLFFRSQEKKNYANVFIYKDKNKKIPKELLESYGASEFENYFYVTVQISNEKIINLINELVQVKSLKLSETTIEDGKLIIRCRFHSDYKAEISQIVNRYLLIPYFIDDILIKESEGYKYLLFKKNKRMGLAVIKYSVPFDIKNLGYGATLIEQRNLVAEAINALSDDKDFKILIYADSELEENDELKCISKNALIYETYIKDPLFLLMKERLNNHGIFRDGTYIQIKDGNVIITQFLSSFRLNEYLQIMYSSGMEIYKENIIKLKMCSDIYDEVFDDLNIV
;
A
#
# COMPACT_ATOMS: atom_id res chain seq x y z
N MET A 1 -22.44 2.72 -0.11
CA MET A 1 -21.57 1.53 0.03
C MET A 1 -20.50 1.78 1.10
N ASN A 2 -20.05 0.73 1.79
CA ASN A 2 -19.07 0.75 2.88
C ASN A 2 -17.82 -0.07 2.52
N ILE A 3 -16.73 0.14 3.25
CA ILE A 3 -15.44 -0.56 3.01
C ILE A 3 -15.59 -2.08 3.14
N ILE A 4 -16.44 -2.55 4.06
CA ILE A 4 -16.67 -3.98 4.25
C ILE A 4 -17.36 -4.64 3.03
N ASP A 5 -18.15 -3.88 2.26
CA ASP A 5 -18.86 -4.40 1.08
C ASP A 5 -17.89 -4.76 -0.06
N VAL A 6 -16.67 -4.22 -0.02
CA VAL A 6 -15.65 -4.39 -1.07
C VAL A 6 -14.52 -5.33 -0.64
N ASP A 7 -14.59 -5.89 0.56
CA ASP A 7 -13.56 -6.71 1.21
C ASP A 7 -13.01 -7.85 0.34
N LYS A 8 -13.90 -8.49 -0.42
CA LYS A 8 -13.60 -9.67 -1.24
C LYS A 8 -13.59 -9.39 -2.74
N ARG A 9 -13.69 -8.12 -3.17
CA ARG A 9 -13.70 -7.77 -4.60
C ARG A 9 -12.36 -8.02 -5.27
N LEU A 10 -11.24 -7.82 -4.59
CA LEU A 10 -9.97 -8.41 -5.00
C LEU A 10 -9.89 -9.84 -4.44
N ASN A 11 -10.53 -10.76 -5.14
CA ASN A 11 -10.83 -12.12 -4.71
C ASN A 11 -9.63 -13.09 -4.74
N MET A 12 -8.47 -12.66 -5.22
CA MET A 12 -7.24 -13.46 -5.26
C MET A 12 -6.13 -12.81 -4.44
N LYS A 13 -5.24 -13.64 -3.92
CA LYS A 13 -3.98 -13.19 -3.31
C LYS A 13 -2.79 -13.96 -3.84
N MET A 14 -1.65 -13.30 -3.80
CA MET A 14 -0.37 -13.86 -4.18
C MET A 14 0.69 -13.61 -3.11
N LYS A 15 1.56 -14.59 -2.88
CA LYS A 15 2.81 -14.46 -2.13
C LYS A 15 3.93 -15.01 -3.02
N ILE A 16 4.97 -14.22 -3.25
CA ILE A 16 6.21 -14.65 -3.91
C ILE A 16 7.34 -14.57 -2.90
N VAL A 17 8.16 -15.61 -2.82
CA VAL A 17 9.36 -15.69 -1.99
C VAL A 17 10.58 -15.75 -2.88
N ILE A 18 11.50 -14.81 -2.69
CA ILE A 18 12.67 -14.59 -3.54
C ILE A 18 13.93 -14.67 -2.68
N SER A 19 14.90 -15.45 -3.15
CA SER A 19 16.24 -15.51 -2.58
C SER A 19 17.12 -14.39 -3.13
N SER A 20 17.95 -13.81 -2.26
CA SER A 20 18.99 -12.86 -2.67
C SER A 20 20.17 -12.94 -1.73
N ASP A 21 21.37 -12.85 -2.28
CA ASP A 21 22.62 -12.85 -1.52
C ASP A 21 23.02 -11.44 -1.03
N SER A 22 22.17 -10.43 -1.24
CA SER A 22 22.40 -9.07 -0.72
C SER A 22 22.57 -9.09 0.80
N TYR A 23 23.44 -8.23 1.34
CA TYR A 23 23.80 -8.23 2.76
C TYR A 23 22.58 -8.09 3.69
N ILE A 24 21.57 -7.31 3.30
CA ILE A 24 20.36 -7.07 4.09
C ILE A 24 19.55 -8.37 4.29
N PHE A 25 19.59 -9.30 3.34
CA PHE A 25 18.92 -10.60 3.43
C PHE A 25 19.67 -11.50 4.42
N ARG A 26 20.99 -11.59 4.28
CA ARG A 26 21.85 -12.30 5.25
C ARG A 26 21.63 -11.78 6.67
N TRP A 27 21.49 -10.48 6.84
CA TRP A 27 21.24 -9.86 8.13
C TRP A 27 19.89 -10.25 8.75
N SER A 28 18.81 -10.25 7.95
CA SER A 28 17.50 -10.76 8.40
C SER A 28 17.61 -12.17 8.98
N LYS A 29 18.32 -13.05 8.26
CA LYS A 29 18.49 -14.46 8.66
C LYS A 29 19.33 -14.60 9.93
N LEU A 30 20.49 -13.95 9.98
CA LEU A 30 21.42 -14.07 11.11
C LEU A 30 20.84 -13.55 12.43
N HIS A 31 19.98 -12.53 12.36
CA HIS A 31 19.47 -11.84 13.55
C HIS A 31 17.97 -12.00 13.78
N ASN A 32 17.32 -12.87 12.98
CA ASN A 32 15.87 -13.10 13.03
C ASN A 32 15.08 -11.77 13.02
N LEU A 33 15.45 -10.90 12.09
CA LEU A 33 14.86 -9.57 11.90
C LEU A 33 13.83 -9.63 10.77
N ASN A 34 12.63 -9.16 11.07
CA ASN A 34 11.61 -8.89 10.08
C ASN A 34 11.71 -7.43 9.67
N MET A 35 11.83 -7.19 8.37
CA MET A 35 12.05 -5.85 7.85
C MET A 35 11.01 -5.52 6.80
N THR A 36 10.49 -4.30 6.82
CA THR A 36 9.61 -3.77 5.77
C THR A 36 10.46 -3.03 4.74
N LEU A 37 10.14 -3.20 3.45
CA LEU A 37 10.87 -2.58 2.36
C LEU A 37 9.98 -1.66 1.55
N PHE A 38 10.58 -0.58 1.11
CA PHE A 38 10.01 0.33 0.13
C PHE A 38 11.03 0.52 -1.00
N PHE A 39 10.70 0.03 -2.20
CA PHE A 39 11.55 0.21 -3.36
C PHE A 39 11.44 1.64 -3.90
N ARG A 40 12.59 2.22 -4.27
CA ARG A 40 12.67 3.52 -4.94
C ARG A 40 13.69 3.47 -6.06
N SER A 41 13.43 4.22 -7.12
CA SER A 41 14.41 4.43 -8.19
C SER A 41 14.92 5.87 -8.10
N GLN A 42 16.24 6.04 -8.06
CA GLN A 42 16.89 7.35 -8.00
C GLN A 42 18.14 7.32 -8.89
N GLU A 43 18.26 8.30 -9.80
CA GLU A 43 19.45 8.45 -10.67
C GLU A 43 19.82 7.17 -11.46
N LYS A 44 18.80 6.48 -12.01
CA LYS A 44 18.94 5.18 -12.72
C LYS A 44 19.45 4.02 -11.86
N LYS A 45 19.51 4.18 -10.54
CA LYS A 45 19.81 3.11 -9.59
C LYS A 45 18.57 2.77 -8.78
N ASN A 46 18.44 1.49 -8.42
CA ASN A 46 17.34 0.99 -7.62
C ASN A 46 17.81 0.80 -6.18
N TYR A 47 17.07 1.37 -5.25
CA TYR A 47 17.31 1.30 -3.82
C TYR A 47 16.08 0.71 -3.13
N ALA A 48 16.27 0.17 -1.94
CA ALA A 48 15.20 -0.09 -1.00
C ALA A 48 15.46 0.66 0.29
N ASN A 49 14.46 1.39 0.73
CA ASN A 49 14.36 1.91 2.09
C ASN A 49 13.90 0.75 2.98
N VAL A 50 14.71 0.37 3.95
CA VAL A 50 14.47 -0.77 4.83
C VAL A 50 14.19 -0.27 6.23
N PHE A 51 13.09 -0.74 6.80
CA PHE A 51 12.59 -0.35 8.11
C PHE A 51 12.55 -1.56 9.03
N ILE A 52 13.11 -1.39 10.23
CA ILE A 52 13.27 -2.46 11.21
C ILE A 52 12.64 -2.00 12.50
N TYR A 53 11.52 -2.61 12.84
CA TYR A 53 10.78 -2.25 14.04
C TYR A 53 11.60 -2.57 15.30
N LYS A 54 11.61 -1.64 16.25
CA LYS A 54 12.18 -1.89 17.58
C LYS A 54 11.20 -2.70 18.42
N ASP A 55 11.31 -4.01 18.31
CA ASP A 55 10.59 -4.92 19.19
C ASP A 55 11.16 -4.80 20.61
N LYS A 56 10.33 -4.40 21.57
CA LYS A 56 10.70 -4.26 22.99
C LYS A 56 11.26 -5.56 23.58
N ASN A 57 10.93 -6.71 22.99
CA ASN A 57 11.37 -8.02 23.43
C ASN A 57 12.63 -8.52 22.72
N LYS A 58 13.10 -7.84 21.66
CA LYS A 58 14.31 -8.22 20.92
C LYS A 58 15.35 -7.11 20.99
N LYS A 59 16.47 -7.40 21.65
CA LYS A 59 17.65 -6.51 21.58
C LYS A 59 18.33 -6.68 20.22
N ILE A 60 18.33 -5.61 19.42
CA ILE A 60 19.16 -5.52 18.22
C ILE A 60 20.48 -4.85 18.65
N PRO A 61 21.64 -5.48 18.43
CA PRO A 61 22.93 -4.87 18.77
C PRO A 61 23.13 -3.55 18.03
N LYS A 62 23.44 -2.46 18.77
CA LYS A 62 23.55 -1.12 18.21
C LYS A 62 24.75 -0.98 17.27
N GLU A 63 25.86 -1.62 17.63
CA GLU A 63 27.11 -1.65 16.87
C GLU A 63 26.90 -2.27 15.48
N LEU A 64 26.01 -3.26 15.39
CA LEU A 64 25.64 -3.88 14.14
C LEU A 64 24.88 -2.91 13.23
N LEU A 65 23.95 -2.14 13.80
CA LEU A 65 23.18 -1.14 13.06
C LEU A 65 24.06 0.00 12.54
N GLU A 66 25.01 0.45 13.35
CA GLU A 66 26.01 1.46 12.96
C GLU A 66 26.90 0.98 11.81
N SER A 67 27.31 -0.31 11.82
CA SER A 67 28.14 -0.88 10.74
C SER A 67 27.47 -0.87 9.35
N TYR A 68 26.13 -0.80 9.32
CA TYR A 68 25.35 -0.73 8.08
C TYR A 68 24.83 0.69 7.79
N GLY A 69 25.25 1.70 8.56
CA GLY A 69 24.80 3.08 8.38
C GLY A 69 23.31 3.28 8.68
N ALA A 70 22.73 2.47 9.57
CA ALA A 70 21.34 2.62 9.95
C ALA A 70 21.14 3.87 10.81
N SER A 71 20.11 4.66 10.48
CA SER A 71 19.63 5.76 11.30
C SER A 71 18.64 5.25 12.35
N GLU A 72 18.81 5.70 13.58
CA GLU A 72 17.94 5.32 14.70
C GLU A 72 16.81 6.35 14.90
N PHE A 73 15.57 5.87 14.87
CA PHE A 73 14.37 6.63 15.23
C PHE A 73 13.75 6.06 16.51
N GLU A 74 12.77 6.73 17.09
CA GLU A 74 12.15 6.29 18.36
C GLU A 74 11.69 4.82 18.31
N ASN A 75 10.95 4.43 17.26
CA ASN A 75 10.29 3.13 17.17
C ASN A 75 10.87 2.17 16.12
N TYR A 76 11.88 2.58 15.35
CA TYR A 76 12.47 1.75 14.30
C TYR A 76 13.90 2.19 13.95
N PHE A 77 14.59 1.33 13.21
CA PHE A 77 15.83 1.66 12.50
C PHE A 77 15.56 1.75 11.00
N TYR A 78 16.28 2.64 10.34
CA TYR A 78 16.15 2.91 8.91
C TYR A 78 17.49 2.75 8.21
N VAL A 79 17.52 2.02 7.10
CA VAL A 79 18.71 1.92 6.24
C VAL A 79 18.30 1.97 4.77
N THR A 80 19.07 2.68 3.95
CA THR A 80 18.91 2.66 2.49
C THR A 80 19.89 1.66 1.90
N VAL A 81 19.39 0.66 1.18
CA VAL A 81 20.22 -0.37 0.56
C VAL A 81 20.08 -0.31 -0.95
N GLN A 82 21.19 -0.46 -1.68
CA GLN A 82 21.12 -0.61 -3.13
C GLN A 82 20.64 -2.03 -3.47
N ILE A 83 19.64 -2.14 -4.35
CA ILE A 83 19.15 -3.42 -4.87
C ILE A 83 19.84 -3.65 -6.21
N SER A 84 20.89 -4.48 -6.20
CA SER A 84 21.66 -4.82 -7.40
C SER A 84 21.00 -5.88 -8.27
N ASN A 85 20.06 -6.65 -7.72
CA ASN A 85 19.39 -7.71 -8.46
C ASN A 85 18.27 -7.12 -9.33
N GLU A 86 18.59 -6.83 -10.60
CA GLU A 86 17.65 -6.27 -11.59
C GLU A 86 16.41 -7.15 -11.79
N LYS A 87 16.51 -8.47 -11.60
CA LYS A 87 15.37 -9.39 -11.74
C LYS A 87 14.27 -9.11 -10.73
N ILE A 88 14.63 -8.71 -9.50
CA ILE A 88 13.66 -8.31 -8.47
C ILE A 88 12.89 -7.09 -8.93
N ILE A 89 13.61 -6.08 -9.44
CA ILE A 89 13.04 -4.82 -9.89
C ILE A 89 12.14 -5.04 -11.10
N ASN A 90 12.58 -5.82 -12.09
CA ASN A 90 11.80 -6.11 -13.28
C ASN A 90 10.52 -6.88 -12.94
N LEU A 91 10.59 -7.89 -12.06
CA LEU A 91 9.40 -8.61 -11.60
C LEU A 91 8.39 -7.68 -10.94
N ILE A 92 8.85 -6.81 -10.02
CA ILE A 92 7.96 -5.86 -9.34
C ILE A 92 7.35 -4.89 -10.35
N ASN A 93 8.17 -4.34 -11.25
CA ASN A 93 7.72 -3.40 -12.28
C ASN A 93 6.66 -4.04 -13.18
N GLU A 94 6.83 -5.30 -13.60
CA GLU A 94 5.81 -6.00 -14.39
C GLU A 94 4.52 -6.25 -13.60
N LEU A 95 4.64 -6.64 -12.32
CA LEU A 95 3.48 -6.90 -11.47
C LEU A 95 2.65 -5.64 -11.21
N VAL A 96 3.27 -4.50 -10.90
CA VAL A 96 2.54 -3.26 -10.58
C VAL A 96 1.83 -2.64 -11.79
N GLN A 97 2.14 -3.09 -13.01
CA GLN A 97 1.42 -2.65 -14.23
C GLN A 97 0.12 -3.44 -14.47
N VAL A 98 -0.10 -4.56 -13.77
CA VAL A 98 -1.33 -5.33 -13.88
C VAL A 98 -2.48 -4.55 -13.22
N LYS A 99 -3.51 -4.20 -14.00
CA LYS A 99 -4.54 -3.23 -13.60
C LYS A 99 -5.27 -3.52 -12.27
N SER A 100 -5.55 -4.78 -11.96
CA SER A 100 -6.22 -5.16 -10.70
C SER A 100 -5.27 -5.42 -9.54
N LEU A 101 -3.95 -5.40 -9.77
CA LEU A 101 -2.97 -5.80 -8.79
C LEU A 101 -2.70 -4.67 -7.79
N LYS A 102 -2.83 -5.00 -6.52
CA LYS A 102 -2.43 -4.15 -5.41
C LYS A 102 -1.34 -4.82 -4.59
N LEU A 103 -0.18 -4.15 -4.50
CA LEU A 103 0.87 -4.55 -3.58
C LEU A 103 0.38 -4.30 -2.14
N SER A 104 0.40 -5.35 -1.31
CA SER A 104 -0.07 -5.30 0.07
C SER A 104 1.06 -5.26 1.08
N GLU A 105 2.19 -5.90 0.78
CA GLU A 105 3.33 -5.92 1.69
C GLU A 105 4.60 -6.36 0.94
N THR A 106 5.72 -5.71 1.26
CA THR A 106 7.06 -6.14 0.86
C THR A 106 7.93 -6.21 2.09
N THR A 107 8.41 -7.41 2.42
CA THR A 107 9.19 -7.67 3.64
C THR A 107 10.40 -8.54 3.36
N ILE A 108 11.44 -8.45 4.18
CA ILE A 108 12.44 -9.51 4.31
C ILE A 108 12.18 -10.26 5.61
N GLU A 109 12.03 -11.59 5.50
CA GLU A 109 11.83 -12.52 6.61
C GLU A 109 12.77 -13.72 6.39
N ASP A 110 13.52 -14.13 7.41
CA ASP A 110 14.49 -15.25 7.35
C ASP A 110 15.45 -15.18 6.14
N GLY A 111 15.87 -13.96 5.79
CA GLY A 111 16.73 -13.70 4.64
C GLY A 111 16.12 -13.98 3.28
N LYS A 112 14.80 -13.94 3.17
CA LYS A 112 14.08 -14.01 1.90
C LYS A 112 13.22 -12.77 1.72
N LEU A 113 13.16 -12.25 0.49
CA LEU A 113 12.21 -11.21 0.13
C LEU A 113 10.84 -11.87 -0.07
N ILE A 114 9.84 -11.31 0.59
CA ILE A 114 8.45 -11.74 0.46
C ILE A 114 7.64 -10.57 -0.08
N ILE A 115 7.03 -10.80 -1.24
CA ILE A 115 6.13 -9.87 -1.91
C ILE A 115 4.72 -10.43 -1.78
N ARG A 116 3.80 -9.65 -1.22
CA ARG A 116 2.38 -10.05 -1.06
C ARG A 116 1.49 -9.08 -1.82
N CYS A 117 0.60 -9.63 -2.65
CA CYS A 117 -0.31 -8.85 -3.49
C CYS A 117 -1.75 -9.37 -3.37
N ARG A 118 -2.72 -8.51 -3.68
CA ARG A 118 -4.12 -8.85 -3.92
C ARG A 118 -4.51 -8.45 -5.34
N PHE A 119 -5.41 -9.18 -5.98
CA PHE A 119 -5.87 -8.89 -7.34
C PHE A 119 -7.22 -9.56 -7.63
N HIS A 120 -7.83 -9.26 -8.79
CA HIS A 120 -9.06 -9.91 -9.23
C HIS A 120 -8.76 -11.11 -10.15
N SER A 121 -9.51 -12.21 -10.02
CA SER A 121 -9.31 -13.48 -10.72
C SER A 121 -9.25 -13.36 -12.24
N ASP A 122 -9.89 -12.36 -12.84
CA ASP A 122 -9.83 -12.10 -14.29
C ASP A 122 -8.39 -11.87 -14.79
N TYR A 123 -7.49 -11.41 -13.90
CA TYR A 123 -6.08 -11.16 -14.21
C TYR A 123 -5.15 -12.31 -13.79
N LYS A 124 -5.68 -13.46 -13.34
CA LYS A 124 -4.89 -14.61 -12.90
C LYS A 124 -3.97 -15.13 -14.02
N ALA A 125 -4.46 -15.16 -15.26
CA ALA A 125 -3.68 -15.64 -16.40
C ALA A 125 -2.46 -14.73 -16.68
N GLU A 126 -2.67 -13.42 -16.73
CA GLU A 126 -1.61 -12.41 -16.93
C GLU A 126 -0.54 -12.48 -15.83
N ILE A 127 -0.97 -12.51 -14.55
CA ILE A 127 -0.05 -12.65 -13.41
C ILE A 127 0.73 -13.96 -13.48
N SER A 128 0.06 -15.07 -13.81
CA SER A 128 0.72 -16.37 -13.93
C SER A 128 1.77 -16.36 -15.05
N GLN A 129 1.50 -15.69 -16.18
CA GLN A 129 2.47 -15.53 -17.27
C GLN A 129 3.69 -14.71 -16.85
N ILE A 130 3.48 -13.61 -16.10
CA ILE A 130 4.59 -12.82 -15.52
C ILE A 130 5.44 -13.72 -14.64
N VAL A 131 4.83 -14.33 -13.61
CA VAL A 131 5.54 -15.14 -12.62
C VAL A 131 6.25 -16.34 -13.24
N ASN A 132 5.65 -17.00 -14.23
CA ASN A 132 6.27 -18.14 -14.93
C ASN A 132 7.59 -17.78 -15.62
N ARG A 133 7.76 -16.56 -16.15
CA ARG A 133 9.04 -16.14 -16.75
C ARG A 133 10.17 -16.12 -15.72
N TYR A 134 9.85 -15.74 -14.48
CA TYR A 134 10.83 -15.64 -13.40
C TYR A 134 11.08 -16.97 -12.69
N LEU A 135 10.10 -17.89 -12.71
CA LEU A 135 10.26 -19.27 -12.21
C LEU A 135 11.32 -20.07 -12.98
N LEU A 136 11.51 -19.77 -14.27
CA LEU A 136 12.50 -20.44 -15.11
C LEU A 136 13.94 -20.04 -14.78
N ILE A 137 14.14 -19.00 -13.95
CA ILE A 137 15.46 -18.54 -13.54
C ILE A 137 15.93 -19.37 -12.34
N PRO A 138 17.03 -20.14 -12.45
CA PRO A 138 17.52 -20.98 -11.37
C PRO A 138 17.74 -20.20 -10.07
N TYR A 139 17.26 -20.76 -8.96
CA TYR A 139 17.45 -20.24 -7.59
C TYR A 139 16.93 -18.81 -7.34
N PHE A 140 16.09 -18.27 -8.22
CA PHE A 140 15.56 -16.92 -8.06
C PHE A 140 14.30 -16.90 -7.18
N ILE A 141 13.30 -17.69 -7.56
CA ILE A 141 12.06 -17.84 -6.80
C ILE A 141 12.12 -19.15 -6.01
N ASP A 142 11.95 -19.05 -4.70
CA ASP A 142 11.93 -20.19 -3.79
C ASP A 142 10.53 -20.80 -3.64
N ASP A 143 9.51 -19.95 -3.59
CA ASP A 143 8.13 -20.35 -3.32
C ASP A 143 7.14 -19.33 -3.89
N ILE A 144 6.01 -19.80 -4.41
CA ILE A 144 4.89 -18.99 -4.86
C ILE A 144 3.59 -19.62 -4.37
N LEU A 145 2.72 -18.77 -3.82
CA LEU A 145 1.35 -19.11 -3.54
C LEU A 145 0.43 -18.16 -4.29
N ILE A 146 -0.44 -18.70 -5.16
CA ILE A 146 -1.54 -17.98 -5.78
C ILE A 146 -2.83 -18.73 -5.44
N LYS A 147 -3.73 -18.11 -4.68
CA LYS A 147 -5.01 -18.72 -4.28
C LYS A 147 -6.09 -17.67 -4.02
N GLU A 148 -7.32 -18.13 -3.79
CA GLU A 148 -8.40 -17.27 -3.36
C GLU A 148 -8.05 -16.52 -2.06
N SER A 149 -8.50 -15.28 -2.01
CA SER A 149 -8.34 -14.38 -0.86
C SER A 149 -9.44 -14.67 0.16
N GLU A 150 -9.06 -14.72 1.43
CA GLU A 150 -10.03 -14.81 2.53
C GLU A 150 -10.76 -13.47 2.77
N GLY A 151 -10.34 -12.40 2.08
CA GLY A 151 -10.82 -11.02 2.27
C GLY A 151 -9.73 -10.11 2.85
N TYR A 152 -9.79 -8.82 2.52
CA TYR A 152 -8.84 -7.83 3.01
C TYR A 152 -8.83 -7.72 4.53
N LYS A 153 -9.99 -7.72 5.20
CA LYS A 153 -10.18 -7.70 6.65
C LYS A 153 -9.37 -8.81 7.30
N TYR A 154 -9.50 -10.05 6.81
CA TYR A 154 -8.74 -11.19 7.34
C TYR A 154 -7.23 -11.02 7.15
N LEU A 155 -6.80 -10.60 5.95
CA LEU A 155 -5.38 -10.40 5.65
C LEU A 155 -4.78 -9.29 6.51
N LEU A 156 -5.54 -8.22 6.75
CA LEU A 156 -5.15 -7.10 7.58
C LEU A 156 -4.98 -7.51 9.05
N PHE A 157 -5.93 -8.28 9.62
CA PHE A 157 -5.78 -8.81 10.98
C PHE A 157 -4.59 -9.76 11.11
N LYS A 158 -4.35 -10.60 10.11
CA LYS A 158 -3.16 -11.46 10.09
C LYS A 158 -1.87 -10.64 10.09
N LYS A 159 -1.84 -9.52 9.36
CA LYS A 159 -0.71 -8.59 9.36
C LYS A 159 -0.58 -7.86 10.70
N ASN A 160 -1.69 -7.38 11.27
CA ASN A 160 -1.75 -6.70 12.56
C ASN A 160 -1.11 -7.53 13.68
N LYS A 161 -1.41 -8.84 13.73
CA LYS A 161 -0.81 -9.77 14.70
C LYS A 161 0.72 -9.89 14.61
N ARG A 162 1.33 -9.52 13.47
CA ARG A 162 2.79 -9.65 13.25
C ARG A 162 3.57 -8.36 13.49
N MET A 163 2.99 -7.20 13.19
CA MET A 163 3.73 -5.93 13.22
C MET A 163 3.00 -4.74 13.85
N GLY A 164 1.75 -4.91 14.28
CA GLY A 164 0.91 -3.81 14.77
C GLY A 164 0.52 -2.85 13.65
N LEU A 165 -0.77 -2.64 13.48
CA LEU A 165 -1.33 -1.73 12.50
C LEU A 165 -2.28 -0.75 13.19
N ALA A 166 -2.30 0.46 12.66
CA ALA A 166 -3.23 1.52 13.01
C ALA A 166 -4.16 1.82 11.84
N VAL A 167 -5.33 2.35 12.18
CA VAL A 167 -6.28 2.94 11.25
C VAL A 167 -6.42 4.44 11.55
N ILE A 168 -6.49 5.22 10.48
CA ILE A 168 -6.77 6.66 10.54
C ILE A 168 -7.95 6.92 9.61
N LYS A 169 -8.98 7.58 10.12
CA LYS A 169 -10.08 8.12 9.31
C LYS A 169 -10.06 9.63 9.44
N TYR A 170 -10.04 10.34 8.32
CA TYR A 170 -10.10 11.80 8.31
C TYR A 170 -10.93 12.31 7.15
N SER A 171 -11.42 13.52 7.27
CA SER A 171 -12.18 14.20 6.23
C SER A 171 -11.52 15.52 5.83
N VAL A 172 -11.56 15.80 4.54
CA VAL A 172 -11.09 17.07 3.95
C VAL A 172 -12.26 17.67 3.15
N PRO A 173 -12.66 18.93 3.42
CA PRO A 173 -13.60 19.64 2.57
C PRO A 173 -13.07 19.69 1.13
N PHE A 174 -13.94 19.50 0.14
CA PHE A 174 -13.49 19.54 -1.27
C PHE A 174 -14.50 20.24 -2.18
N ASP A 175 -14.01 20.76 -3.30
CA ASP A 175 -14.83 21.23 -4.41
C ASP A 175 -14.78 20.20 -5.54
N ILE A 176 -15.92 19.57 -5.83
CA ILE A 176 -16.02 18.45 -6.77
C ILE A 176 -15.59 18.80 -8.19
N LYS A 177 -15.66 20.07 -8.58
CA LYS A 177 -15.29 20.52 -9.91
C LYS A 177 -13.80 20.36 -10.22
N ASN A 178 -12.97 20.18 -9.19
CA ASN A 178 -11.51 20.14 -9.34
C ASN A 178 -10.90 18.73 -9.24
N LEU A 179 -11.67 17.70 -8.86
CA LEU A 179 -11.15 16.36 -8.56
C LEU A 179 -11.19 15.34 -9.70
N GLY A 180 -11.90 15.67 -10.78
CA GLY A 180 -12.04 14.82 -11.98
C GLY A 180 -13.23 13.86 -11.95
N TYR A 181 -13.35 13.05 -13.01
CA TYR A 181 -14.49 12.14 -13.22
C TYR A 181 -14.65 11.12 -12.09
N GLY A 182 -13.56 10.52 -11.62
CA GLY A 182 -13.60 9.50 -10.56
C GLY A 182 -14.23 10.01 -9.26
N ALA A 183 -13.91 11.22 -8.82
CA ALA A 183 -14.52 11.82 -7.63
C ALA A 183 -16.01 12.12 -7.82
N THR A 184 -16.38 12.65 -8.99
CA THR A 184 -17.80 12.91 -9.34
C THR A 184 -18.63 11.63 -9.26
N LEU A 185 -18.09 10.54 -9.81
CA LEU A 185 -18.74 9.23 -9.81
C LEU A 185 -18.89 8.65 -8.39
N ILE A 186 -17.86 8.77 -7.54
CA ILE A 186 -17.90 8.30 -6.15
C ILE A 186 -19.01 9.01 -5.36
N GLU A 187 -19.13 10.33 -5.50
CA GLU A 187 -20.17 11.10 -4.80
C GLU A 187 -21.58 10.75 -5.29
N GLN A 188 -21.82 10.88 -6.59
CA GLN A 188 -23.16 10.74 -7.18
C GLN A 188 -23.77 9.35 -6.97
N ARG A 189 -22.92 8.32 -6.88
CA ARG A 189 -23.34 6.92 -6.74
C ARG A 189 -23.05 6.34 -5.36
N ASN A 190 -22.54 7.13 -4.41
CA ASN A 190 -22.21 6.69 -3.05
C ASN A 190 -21.32 5.42 -3.03
N LEU A 191 -20.26 5.45 -3.85
CA LEU A 191 -19.35 4.32 -4.06
C LEU A 191 -18.17 4.35 -3.09
N VAL A 192 -17.41 3.26 -3.09
CA VAL A 192 -16.12 3.17 -2.40
C VAL A 192 -15.03 3.03 -3.45
N ALA A 193 -13.96 3.80 -3.29
CA ALA A 193 -12.75 3.63 -4.07
C ALA A 193 -11.57 3.19 -3.19
N GLU A 194 -10.61 2.50 -3.81
CA GLU A 194 -9.37 2.06 -3.17
C GLU A 194 -8.17 2.51 -4.01
N ALA A 195 -7.16 3.10 -3.37
CA ALA A 195 -5.93 3.48 -4.04
C ALA A 195 -5.11 2.25 -4.46
N ILE A 196 -4.62 2.23 -5.70
CA ILE A 196 -3.73 1.16 -6.21
C ILE A 196 -2.30 1.64 -6.43
N ASN A 197 -2.10 2.91 -6.78
CA ASN A 197 -0.79 3.46 -7.11
C ASN A 197 -0.17 4.22 -5.94
N ALA A 198 -0.14 3.62 -4.76
CA ALA A 198 0.56 4.22 -3.63
C ALA A 198 2.06 4.47 -3.93
N LEU A 199 2.65 3.70 -4.85
CA LEU A 199 4.10 3.63 -5.08
C LEU A 199 4.58 4.19 -6.43
N SER A 200 3.70 4.62 -7.34
CA SER A 200 4.13 5.14 -8.65
C SER A 200 4.47 6.63 -8.59
N ASP A 201 5.32 7.11 -9.48
CA ASP A 201 5.59 8.55 -9.68
C ASP A 201 4.54 9.23 -10.58
N ASP A 202 3.39 8.58 -10.80
CA ASP A 202 2.34 9.13 -11.65
C ASP A 202 1.82 10.46 -11.09
N LYS A 203 1.60 11.42 -12.01
CA LYS A 203 1.01 12.73 -11.74
C LYS A 203 -0.44 12.67 -11.27
N ASP A 204 -1.08 11.51 -11.43
CA ASP A 204 -2.48 11.28 -11.07
C ASP A 204 -2.60 10.17 -10.03
N PHE A 205 -3.64 10.25 -9.19
CA PHE A 205 -3.89 9.26 -8.15
C PHE A 205 -4.80 8.15 -8.68
N LYS A 206 -4.21 7.03 -9.10
CA LYS A 206 -4.94 5.89 -9.66
C LYS A 206 -5.73 5.14 -8.58
N ILE A 207 -7.01 4.91 -8.87
CA ILE A 207 -7.95 4.26 -7.95
C ILE A 207 -8.73 3.15 -8.65
N LEU A 208 -9.13 2.15 -7.86
CA LEU A 208 -10.19 1.22 -8.21
C LEU A 208 -11.50 1.74 -7.64
N ILE A 209 -12.54 1.80 -8.46
CA ILE A 209 -13.92 2.05 -8.04
C ILE A 209 -14.65 0.74 -7.96
N TYR A 210 -15.34 0.53 -6.83
CA TYR A 210 -16.24 -0.58 -6.63
C TYR A 210 -17.69 -0.10 -6.77
N ALA A 211 -18.37 -0.57 -7.81
CA ALA A 211 -19.73 -0.17 -8.14
C ALA A 211 -20.77 -1.22 -7.71
N ASP A 212 -21.99 -0.80 -7.41
CA ASP A 212 -23.13 -1.69 -7.13
C ASP A 212 -23.90 -2.11 -8.39
N SER A 213 -23.62 -1.45 -9.51
CA SER A 213 -24.27 -1.61 -10.79
C SER A 213 -23.29 -1.31 -11.92
N GLU A 214 -23.60 -1.76 -13.14
CA GLU A 214 -22.73 -1.50 -14.31
C GLU A 214 -22.59 -0.01 -14.57
N LEU A 215 -21.36 0.41 -14.87
CA LEU A 215 -20.99 1.76 -15.26
C LEU A 215 -20.54 1.76 -16.72
N GLU A 216 -20.94 2.80 -17.46
CA GLU A 216 -20.53 2.99 -18.84
C GLU A 216 -19.04 3.37 -18.91
N GLU A 217 -18.26 2.58 -19.64
CA GLU A 217 -16.85 2.86 -19.89
C GLU A 217 -16.68 4.09 -20.78
N ASN A 218 -15.62 4.86 -20.52
CA ASN A 218 -15.23 6.00 -21.34
C ASN A 218 -13.70 6.15 -21.30
N ASP A 219 -13.16 7.28 -21.75
CA ASP A 219 -11.72 7.50 -21.78
C ASP A 219 -11.08 7.61 -20.38
N GLU A 220 -11.86 8.04 -19.38
CA GLU A 220 -11.42 8.23 -17.99
C GLU A 220 -11.79 7.06 -17.06
N LEU A 221 -12.68 6.14 -17.49
CA LEU A 221 -13.14 4.99 -16.72
C LEU A 221 -13.01 3.69 -17.53
N LYS A 222 -12.16 2.78 -17.05
CA LYS A 222 -11.93 1.47 -17.70
C LYS A 222 -12.42 0.33 -16.83
N CYS A 223 -13.14 -0.63 -17.41
CA CYS A 223 -13.59 -1.80 -16.69
C CYS A 223 -12.43 -2.75 -16.42
N ILE A 224 -12.36 -3.24 -15.17
CA ILE A 224 -11.42 -4.26 -14.71
C ILE A 224 -12.12 -5.62 -14.63
N SER A 225 -13.34 -5.63 -14.10
CA SER A 225 -14.19 -6.82 -14.10
C SER A 225 -15.66 -6.42 -14.14
N LYS A 226 -16.38 -6.91 -15.17
CA LYS A 226 -17.83 -6.72 -15.27
C LYS A 226 -18.58 -7.51 -14.20
N ASN A 227 -18.12 -8.72 -13.89
CA ASN A 227 -18.77 -9.59 -12.92
C ASN A 227 -18.62 -9.08 -11.49
N ALA A 228 -17.45 -8.55 -11.14
CA ALA A 228 -17.19 -7.97 -9.82
C ALA A 228 -17.44 -6.45 -9.75
N LEU A 229 -17.89 -5.84 -10.86
CA LEU A 229 -18.17 -4.40 -10.99
C LEU A 229 -17.03 -3.53 -10.47
N ILE A 230 -15.82 -3.84 -10.95
CA ILE A 230 -14.58 -3.14 -10.61
C ILE A 230 -14.16 -2.32 -11.82
N TYR A 231 -13.87 -1.05 -11.57
CA TYR A 231 -13.44 -0.09 -12.58
C TYR A 231 -12.17 0.61 -12.13
N GLU A 232 -11.41 1.13 -13.07
CA GLU A 232 -10.17 1.87 -12.86
C GLU A 232 -10.34 3.29 -13.39
N THR A 233 -9.92 4.27 -12.59
CA THR A 233 -9.90 5.70 -12.95
C THR A 233 -8.86 6.44 -12.12
N TYR A 234 -8.88 7.77 -12.16
CA TYR A 234 -7.95 8.65 -11.48
C TYR A 234 -8.69 9.74 -10.70
N ILE A 235 -8.09 10.16 -9.59
CA ILE A 235 -8.44 11.39 -8.87
C ILE A 235 -7.28 12.36 -9.01
N LYS A 236 -7.61 13.63 -9.27
CA LYS A 236 -6.65 14.73 -9.37
C LYS A 236 -6.84 15.65 -8.18
N ASP A 237 -6.06 15.44 -7.13
CA ASP A 237 -6.12 16.28 -5.93
C ASP A 237 -4.70 16.71 -5.52
N PRO A 238 -4.41 18.02 -5.46
CA PRO A 238 -3.09 18.52 -5.07
C PRO A 238 -2.63 18.06 -3.68
N LEU A 239 -3.55 17.95 -2.71
CA LEU A 239 -3.23 17.48 -1.37
C LEU A 239 -2.86 16.00 -1.40
N PHE A 240 -3.63 15.14 -2.06
CA PHE A 240 -3.34 13.71 -2.15
C PHE A 240 -2.06 13.42 -2.93
N LEU A 241 -1.75 14.19 -3.97
CA LEU A 241 -0.49 14.09 -4.69
C LEU A 241 0.71 14.47 -3.80
N LEU A 242 0.62 15.61 -3.09
CA LEU A 242 1.67 16.04 -2.17
C LEU A 242 1.85 15.04 -1.01
N MET A 243 0.76 14.52 -0.45
CA MET A 243 0.81 13.48 0.58
C MET A 243 1.44 12.20 0.04
N LYS A 244 1.03 11.73 -1.15
CA LYS A 244 1.61 10.55 -1.81
C LYS A 244 3.13 10.70 -1.95
N GLU A 245 3.59 11.82 -2.49
CA GLU A 245 5.01 12.11 -2.66
C GLU A 245 5.77 12.06 -1.33
N ARG A 246 5.31 12.80 -0.31
CA ARG A 246 5.97 12.85 0.99
C ARG A 246 5.98 11.50 1.69
N LEU A 247 4.87 10.78 1.68
CA LEU A 247 4.76 9.44 2.28
C LEU A 247 5.71 8.45 1.57
N ASN A 248 5.82 8.52 0.24
CA ASN A 248 6.76 7.71 -0.53
C ASN A 248 8.22 8.05 -0.21
N ASN A 249 8.56 9.33 -0.13
CA ASN A 249 9.91 9.78 0.23
C ASN A 249 10.32 9.33 1.64
N HIS A 250 9.37 9.27 2.57
CA HIS A 250 9.58 8.73 3.92
C HIS A 250 9.45 7.21 4.01
N GLY A 251 9.11 6.53 2.90
CA GLY A 251 8.88 5.09 2.84
C GLY A 251 7.74 4.60 3.75
N ILE A 252 6.71 5.42 3.97
CA ILE A 252 5.52 5.04 4.73
C ILE A 252 4.60 4.24 3.82
N PHE A 253 4.58 2.93 4.04
CA PHE A 253 3.70 2.01 3.32
C PHE A 253 2.26 2.12 3.83
N ARG A 254 1.31 2.10 2.88
CA ARG A 254 -0.13 2.21 3.11
C ARG A 254 -0.79 0.89 2.73
N ASP A 255 -1.19 0.10 3.74
CA ASP A 255 -1.82 -1.22 3.55
C ASP A 255 -3.14 -1.15 2.77
N GLY A 256 -3.90 -0.10 3.02
CA GLY A 256 -5.14 0.21 2.33
C GLY A 256 -5.48 1.67 2.50
N THR A 257 -5.83 2.33 1.40
CA THR A 257 -6.32 3.70 1.37
C THR A 257 -7.67 3.65 0.68
N TYR A 258 -8.73 3.83 1.45
CA TYR A 258 -10.10 3.84 0.95
C TYR A 258 -10.61 5.28 0.92
N ILE A 259 -11.37 5.58 -0.12
CA ILE A 259 -11.87 6.92 -0.43
C ILE A 259 -13.39 6.82 -0.57
N GLN A 260 -14.08 7.67 0.16
CA GLN A 260 -15.51 7.92 0.04
C GLN A 260 -15.73 9.42 -0.07
N ILE A 261 -16.81 9.82 -0.71
CA ILE A 261 -17.17 11.23 -0.85
C ILE A 261 -18.61 11.41 -0.37
N LYS A 262 -18.79 12.25 0.66
CA LYS A 262 -20.08 12.50 1.31
C LYS A 262 -20.14 13.93 1.82
N ASP A 263 -21.29 14.58 1.65
CA ASP A 263 -21.60 15.89 2.23
C ASP A 263 -20.50 16.95 1.97
N GLY A 264 -19.98 17.02 0.75
CA GLY A 264 -18.91 17.96 0.38
C GLY A 264 -17.56 17.67 1.04
N ASN A 265 -17.35 16.46 1.56
CA ASN A 265 -16.08 16.02 2.13
C ASN A 265 -15.56 14.75 1.44
N VAL A 266 -14.26 14.72 1.17
CA VAL A 266 -13.56 13.47 0.90
C VAL A 266 -13.18 12.84 2.24
N ILE A 267 -13.64 11.61 2.44
CA ILE A 267 -13.36 10.81 3.63
C ILE A 267 -12.33 9.76 3.24
N ILE A 268 -11.15 9.83 3.87
CA ILE A 268 -10.06 8.89 3.66
C ILE A 268 -9.97 7.97 4.88
N THR A 269 -9.95 6.67 4.63
CA THR A 269 -9.61 5.65 5.63
C THR A 269 -8.30 5.00 5.24
N GLN A 270 -7.32 5.09 6.13
CA GLN A 270 -5.95 4.66 5.91
C GLN A 270 -5.56 3.58 6.93
N PHE A 271 -4.99 2.48 6.45
CA PHE A 271 -4.35 1.46 7.28
C PHE A 271 -2.82 1.51 7.07
N LEU A 272 -2.05 1.47 8.15
CA LEU A 272 -0.59 1.54 8.12
C LEU A 272 0.02 0.94 9.41
N SER A 273 1.33 0.75 9.46
CA SER A 273 2.00 0.30 10.69
C SER A 273 1.89 1.32 11.82
N SER A 274 1.49 0.88 13.03
CA SER A 274 1.29 1.78 14.19
C SER A 274 2.54 2.58 14.54
N PHE A 275 3.73 1.99 14.34
CA PHE A 275 5.00 2.66 14.64
C PHE A 275 5.34 3.85 13.72
N ARG A 276 4.62 4.03 12.60
CA ARG A 276 4.75 5.18 11.69
C ARG A 276 3.57 6.16 11.78
N LEU A 277 2.65 5.96 12.72
CA LEU A 277 1.43 6.74 12.87
C LEU A 277 1.71 8.24 13.06
N ASN A 278 2.61 8.59 13.97
CA ASN A 278 2.93 9.99 14.25
C ASN A 278 3.53 10.71 13.04
N GLU A 279 4.44 10.06 12.31
CA GLU A 279 5.03 10.63 11.09
C GLU A 279 3.98 10.80 9.98
N TYR A 280 3.06 9.84 9.84
CA TYR A 280 1.95 9.97 8.91
C TYR A 280 1.09 11.19 9.24
N LEU A 281 0.71 11.38 10.50
CA LEU A 281 -0.11 12.52 10.94
C LEU A 281 0.62 13.85 10.71
N GLN A 282 1.92 13.91 10.99
CA GLN A 282 2.75 15.10 10.72
C GLN A 282 2.77 15.44 9.22
N ILE A 283 2.96 14.43 8.35
CA ILE A 283 2.92 14.64 6.90
C ILE A 283 1.53 15.09 6.46
N MET A 284 0.48 14.44 6.94
CA MET A 284 -0.91 14.79 6.63
C MET A 284 -1.22 16.25 6.96
N TYR A 285 -0.98 16.68 8.21
CA TYR A 285 -1.29 18.05 8.63
C TYR A 285 -0.37 19.08 7.97
N SER A 286 0.93 18.80 7.82
CA SER A 286 1.86 19.73 7.14
C SER A 286 1.53 19.90 5.66
N SER A 287 1.10 18.84 4.96
CA SER A 287 0.62 18.91 3.58
C SER A 287 -0.67 19.72 3.47
N GLY A 288 -1.63 19.53 4.40
CA GLY A 288 -2.84 20.33 4.46
C GLY A 288 -2.56 21.82 4.64
N MET A 289 -1.71 22.15 5.62
CA MET A 289 -1.29 23.53 5.88
C MET A 289 -0.56 24.16 4.68
N GLU A 290 0.22 23.39 3.92
CA GLU A 290 0.93 23.91 2.76
C GLU A 290 0.01 24.27 1.60
N ILE A 291 -0.93 23.38 1.28
CA ILE A 291 -1.87 23.56 0.16
C ILE A 291 -2.90 24.63 0.48
N TYR A 292 -3.51 24.58 1.67
CA TYR A 292 -4.67 25.40 2.01
C TYR A 292 -4.34 26.61 2.89
N LYS A 293 -3.12 26.69 3.44
CA LYS A 293 -2.70 27.74 4.39
C LYS A 293 -3.47 27.73 5.72
N GLU A 294 -4.29 26.72 5.95
CA GLU A 294 -5.03 26.48 7.19
C GLU A 294 -5.26 24.97 7.41
N ASN A 295 -5.62 24.59 8.64
CA ASN A 295 -5.87 23.19 8.97
C ASN A 295 -7.31 22.80 8.66
N ILE A 296 -7.54 22.39 7.41
CA ILE A 296 -8.86 21.92 6.96
C ILE A 296 -9.11 20.43 7.25
N ILE A 297 -8.10 19.70 7.70
CA ILE A 297 -8.17 18.25 7.88
C ILE A 297 -8.83 17.93 9.23
N LYS A 298 -9.98 17.27 9.20
CA LYS A 298 -10.69 16.83 10.41
C LYS A 298 -10.42 15.35 10.65
N LEU A 299 -9.70 15.06 11.74
CA LEU A 299 -9.50 13.68 12.19
C LEU A 299 -10.81 13.15 12.78
N LYS A 300 -11.28 12.02 12.25
CA LYS A 300 -12.51 11.33 12.66
C LYS A 300 -12.19 10.13 13.55
N MET A 301 -11.10 9.44 13.27
CA MET A 301 -10.67 8.25 14.01
C MET A 301 -9.15 8.10 13.90
N CYS A 302 -8.53 7.66 14.99
CA CYS A 302 -7.13 7.26 15.05
C CYS A 302 -7.00 6.21 16.14
N SER A 303 -6.75 4.96 15.76
CA SER A 303 -6.67 3.85 16.71
C SER A 303 -5.81 2.72 16.18
N ASP A 304 -5.40 1.81 17.05
CA ASP A 304 -4.95 0.49 16.62
C ASP A 304 -6.11 -0.30 15.97
N ILE A 305 -5.76 -1.34 15.21
CA ILE A 305 -6.74 -2.25 14.61
C ILE A 305 -7.23 -3.27 15.66
N TYR A 306 -8.55 -3.32 15.86
CA TYR A 306 -9.29 -4.28 16.69
C TYR A 306 -10.46 -4.91 15.89
N ASP A 307 -11.15 -5.91 16.43
CA ASP A 307 -12.05 -6.79 15.67
C ASP A 307 -13.25 -6.05 15.04
N GLU A 308 -13.83 -5.09 15.76
CA GLU A 308 -14.98 -4.27 15.37
C GLU A 308 -14.61 -3.01 14.55
N VAL A 309 -13.32 -2.80 14.24
CA VAL A 309 -12.83 -1.57 13.60
C VAL A 309 -13.58 -1.24 12.30
N PHE A 310 -14.00 -2.26 11.53
CA PHE A 310 -14.73 -2.07 10.27
C PHE A 310 -16.19 -1.66 10.46
N ASP A 311 -16.77 -1.96 11.61
CA ASP A 311 -18.12 -1.54 11.96
C ASP A 311 -18.11 -0.05 12.36
N ASP A 312 -17.11 0.34 13.15
CA ASP A 312 -16.88 1.74 13.54
C ASP A 312 -16.52 2.65 12.36
N LEU A 313 -15.88 2.10 11.33
CA LEU A 313 -15.62 2.83 10.08
C LEU A 313 -16.91 3.25 9.35
N ASN A 314 -18.06 2.65 9.66
CA ASN A 314 -19.35 3.03 9.06
C ASN A 314 -20.01 4.22 9.76
N ILE A 315 -19.52 4.61 10.95
CA ILE A 315 -20.02 5.76 11.70
C ILE A 315 -19.35 7.03 11.13
N VAL A 316 -20.16 8.00 10.66
CA VAL A 316 -19.72 9.21 9.92
C VAL A 316 -19.62 10.45 10.83
#